data_AF-A0A830BT31-F1
#
_entry.id   AF-A0A830BT31-F1
#
_cell.length_a   1.000
_cell.length_b   1.000
_cell.length_c   1.000
_cell.angle_alpha   90.00
_cell.angle_beta   90.00
_cell.angle_gamma   90.00
#
_symmetry.space_group_name_H-M   'P 1'
#
loop_
_entity.id
_entity.type
_entity.pdbx_description
1 polymer ?
#
loop_
_entity_poly.entity_id
_entity_poly.type
_entity_poly.pdbx_seq_one_letter_code
_entity_poly.pdbx_strand_id
1 'polypeptide(L)' 'MKVNYKVMIPLGKINIAIESENAKKLTLKYVQIVTEDDFEFWFMGFLNHHSTLKYLQQAIYQAR' A
#
# COMPACT_ATOMS: atom_id res chain seq x y z
N MET A 1 -9.64 -13.30 -22.19
CA MET A 1 -10.18 -11.93 -22.00
C MET A 1 -9.52 -11.34 -20.76
N LYS A 2 -8.83 -10.19 -20.88
CA LYS A 2 -8.14 -9.55 -19.76
C LYS A 2 -9.14 -8.61 -19.07
N VAL A 3 -9.49 -8.89 -17.81
CA VAL A 3 -10.40 -8.04 -17.05
C VAL A 3 -9.56 -7.03 -16.27
N ASN A 4 -9.85 -5.74 -16.46
CA ASN A 4 -9.18 -4.68 -15.72
C ASN A 4 -9.85 -4.54 -14.36
N TYR A 5 -9.11 -4.87 -13.31
CA TYR A 5 -9.56 -4.63 -11.93
C TYR A 5 -9.14 -3.24 -11.50
N LYS A 6 -10.11 -2.47 -11.02
CA LYS A 6 -9.90 -1.16 -10.39
C LYS A 6 -10.36 -1.24 -8.94
N VAL A 7 -9.50 -0.81 -8.03
CA VAL A 7 -9.79 -0.66 -6.60
C VAL A 7 -9.74 0.82 -6.25
N MET A 8 -10.69 1.28 -5.44
CA MET A 8 -10.70 2.62 -4.85
C MET A 8 -10.80 2.47 -3.34
N ILE A 9 -9.78 2.94 -2.62
CA ILE A 9 -9.71 2.88 -1.16
C ILE A 9 -9.76 4.32 -0.64
N PRO A 10 -10.80 4.72 0.11
CA PRO A 10 -10.84 6.04 0.74
C PRO A 10 -9.69 6.19 1.74
N LEU A 11 -8.97 7.32 1.71
CA LEU A 11 -7.82 7.54 2.60
C LEU A 11 -8.21 7.45 4.09
N GLY A 12 -9.37 8.00 4.47
CA GLY A 12 -9.90 7.92 5.83
C GLY A 12 -10.38 6.53 6.26
N LYS A 13 -10.34 5.53 5.35
CA LYS A 13 -10.63 4.12 5.64
C LYS A 13 -9.36 3.27 5.72
N ILE A 14 -8.18 3.89 5.52
CA ILE A 14 -6.90 3.22 5.63
C ILE A 14 -6.45 3.26 7.09
N ASN A 15 -6.24 2.09 7.66
CA ASN A 15 -5.70 1.94 9.01
C ASN A 15 -4.18 2.16 8.99
N ILE A 16 -3.46 1.45 8.13
CA ILE A 16 -2.00 1.59 8.05
C ILE A 16 -1.48 1.26 6.66
N ALA A 17 -0.38 1.90 6.30
CA ALA A 17 0.45 1.48 5.18
C ALA A 17 1.87 1.22 5.66
N ILE A 18 2.39 0.00 5.44
CA ILE A 18 3.71 -0.44 5.90
C ILE A 18 4.54 -1.02 4.76
N GLU A 19 5.86 -0.91 4.89
CA GLU A 19 6.78 -1.70 4.07
C GLU A 19 6.69 -3.15 4.52
N SER A 20 6.64 -4.07 3.55
CA SER A 20 6.81 -5.48 3.81
C SER A 20 8.06 -5.96 3.09
N GLU A 21 8.98 -6.53 3.87
CA GLU A 21 10.14 -7.26 3.36
C GLU A 21 9.75 -8.72 3.14
N ASN A 22 9.89 -9.19 1.91
CA ASN A 22 9.73 -10.61 1.64
C ASN A 22 10.96 -11.36 2.16
N ALA A 23 10.80 -12.12 3.24
CA ALA A 23 11.86 -12.90 3.88
C ALA A 23 12.61 -13.86 2.93
N LYS A 24 12.00 -14.23 1.79
CA LYS A 24 12.61 -15.09 0.77
C LYS A 24 13.20 -14.32 -0.42
N LYS A 25 12.86 -13.05 -0.60
CA LYS A 25 13.27 -12.24 -1.76
C LYS A 25 13.37 -10.76 -1.39
N LEU A 26 14.52 -10.38 -0.80
CA LEU A 26 14.84 -9.02 -0.35
C LEU A 26 14.68 -7.93 -1.44
N THR A 27 14.74 -8.31 -2.72
CA THR A 27 14.60 -7.38 -3.85
C THR A 27 13.15 -6.99 -4.17
N LEU A 28 12.15 -7.71 -3.64
CA LEU A 28 10.74 -7.38 -3.83
C LEU A 28 10.24 -6.61 -2.59
N LYS A 29 10.29 -5.29 -2.68
CA LYS A 29 9.71 -4.39 -1.68
C LYS A 29 8.23 -4.21 -1.95
N TYR A 30 7.40 -4.62 -0.99
CA TYR A 30 5.94 -4.45 -1.06
C TYR A 30 5.52 -3.27 -0.20
N VAL A 31 4.39 -2.65 -0.57
CA VAL A 31 3.63 -1.79 0.33
C VAL A 31 2.34 -2.53 0.65
N GLN A 32 2.14 -2.84 1.92
CA GLN A 32 0.90 -3.40 2.43
C GLN A 32 0.03 -2.25 2.93
N ILE A 33 -1.21 -2.18 2.45
CA ILE A 33 -2.24 -1.27 2.95
C ILE A 33 -3.30 -2.12 3.65
N VAL A 34 -3.56 -1.82 4.91
CA VAL A 34 -4.61 -2.43 5.71
C VAL A 34 -5.70 -1.39 5.95
N THR A 35 -6.95 -1.74 5.66
CA THR A 35 -8.11 -0.89 5.92
C THR A 35 -8.68 -1.11 7.32
N GLU A 36 -9.59 -0.24 7.76
CA GLU A 36 -10.25 -0.36 9.07
C GLU A 36 -11.10 -1.63 9.23
N ASP A 37 -11.55 -2.22 8.12
CA ASP A 37 -12.32 -3.47 8.03
C ASP A 37 -11.44 -4.69 7.69
N ASP A 38 -10.13 -4.59 7.96
CA ASP A 38 -9.15 -5.66 7.87
C ASP A 38 -8.91 -6.21 6.44
N PHE A 39 -9.31 -5.50 5.38
CA PHE A 39 -8.86 -5.84 4.03
C PHE A 39 -7.40 -5.45 3.83
N GLU A 40 -6.66 -6.36 3.20
CA GLU A 40 -5.25 -6.15 2.87
C GLU A 40 -5.04 -5.99 1.36
N PHE A 41 -4.37 -4.91 0.99
CA PHE A 41 -3.98 -4.63 -0.39
C PHE A 41 -2.46 -4.56 -0.50
N TRP A 42 -1.91 -5.35 -1.43
CA TRP A 42 -0.48 -5.49 -1.62
C TRP A 42 -0.06 -4.84 -2.94
N PHE A 43 0.74 -3.77 -2.85
CA PHE A 43 1.26 -3.05 -4.01
C PHE A 43 2.76 -3.30 -4.19
N MET A 44 3.15 -3.48 -5.45
CA MET A 44 4.52 -3.72 -5.90
C MET A 44 4.90 -2.75 -7.02
N GLY A 45 6.17 -2.74 -7.41
CA GLY A 45 6.59 -2.12 -8.67
C GLY A 45 6.74 -0.59 -8.59
N PHE A 46 6.89 -0.05 -7.39
CA PHE A 46 7.23 1.35 -7.20
C PHE A 46 8.65 1.63 -7.68
N LEU A 47 8.82 2.66 -8.51
CA LEU A 47 10.14 3.10 -8.95
C LEU A 47 11.00 3.61 -7.77
N ASN A 48 10.37 4.32 -6.85
CA ASN A 48 10.99 4.80 -5.62
C ASN A 48 10.13 4.44 -4.40
N HIS A 49 10.26 3.18 -3.97
CA HIS A 49 9.45 2.58 -2.92
C HIS A 49 9.42 3.40 -1.62
N HIS A 50 10.58 3.81 -1.10
CA HIS A 50 10.66 4.51 0.19
C HIS A 50 9.97 5.87 0.15
N SER A 51 10.21 6.67 -0.89
CA SER A 51 9.54 7.96 -1.03
C SER A 51 8.04 7.80 -1.22
N THR A 52 7.59 6.83 -2.03
CA THR A 52 6.16 6.58 -2.23
C THR A 52 5.47 6.18 -0.92
N LEU A 53 6.06 5.29 -0.13
CA LEU A 53 5.51 4.89 1.16
C LEU A 53 5.38 6.09 2.11
N LYS A 54 6.41 6.93 2.20
CA LYS A 54 6.39 8.14 3.03
C LYS A 54 5.24 9.07 2.65
N TYR A 55 5.05 9.32 1.35
CA TYR A 55 3.95 10.19 0.89
C TYR A 55 2.58 9.56 1.13
N LEU A 56 2.45 8.24 0.95
CA LEU A 56 1.21 7.52 1.23
C LEU A 56 0.82 7.65 2.72
N GLN A 57 1.77 7.40 3.63
CA GLN A 57 1.58 7.54 5.07
C GLN A 57 1.21 8.98 5.45
N GLN A 58 1.84 9.98 4.83
CA GLN A 58 1.49 11.39 5.04
C GLN A 58 0.06 11.70 4.59
N ALA A 59 -0.36 11.21 3.42
CA ALA A 59 -1.72 11.43 2.92
C ALA A 59 -2.78 10.75 3.81
N ILE A 60 -2.49 9.54 4.31
CA ILE A 60 -3.36 8.85 5.28
C ILE A 60 -3.45 9.65 6.58
N TYR A 61 -2.33 10.15 7.09
CA TYR A 61 -2.29 10.98 8.29
C TYR A 61 -3.08 12.28 8.15
N GLN A 62 -2.99 12.94 6.98
CA GLN A 62 -3.72 14.18 6.71
C GLN A 62 -5.23 13.97 6.48
N ALA A 63 -5.65 12.78 6.10
CA ALA A 63 -7.04 12.43 5.86
C ALA A 63 -7.79 11.92 7.09
N ARG A 64 -7.08 11.74 8.21
CA ARG A 64 -7.65 11.48 9.54
C ARG A 64 -8.03 12.78 10.22
#